data_AF-A0A9E1BGL3-F1
#
_entry.id   AF-A0A9E1BGL3-F1
#
_cell.length_a   1.000
_cell.length_b   1.000
_cell.length_c   1.000
_cell.angle_alpha   90.00
_cell.angle_beta   90.00
_cell.angle_gamma   90.00
#
_symmetry.space_group_name_H-M   'P 1'
#
loop_
_entity.id
_entity.type
_entity.pdbx_description
1 polymer ?
#
loop_
_entity_poly.entity_id
_entity_poly.type
_entity_poly.pdbx_seq_one_letter_code
_entity_poly.pdbx_strand_id
1 'polypeptide(L)'
;MYTRCPSCRAEISFEPPANMESLPDGYKHRIKCPSCGVTIGVKINKIDTAPATLVQQAPAYTQPQTNFEPVYTNANEEAVPQKKVKAKHSGVGRNVTMMIMSLLFIALSVVGYLVNTNAIKIEGGLYGIGNLDGITCWNTLIQDFAVFKAYFDDPVTGILTILPMIVFTLAGINFIVALVSACGKKYGRAYNLIMSIVLAACAVVILFRPFIAVKDAWEGSILAYFKDLVDSGYYMLIASAALGVLQLIFGLCFCKSLKRKEKKVK
;
A
#
# COMPACT_ATOMS: atom_id res chain seq x y z
N MET A 1 16.51 -20.64 38.32
CA MET A 1 15.31 -21.42 37.92
C MET A 1 15.77 -22.65 37.16
N TYR A 2 14.99 -23.75 37.20
CA TYR A 2 15.34 -24.99 36.50
C TYR A 2 14.24 -25.38 35.49
N THR A 3 14.66 -25.87 34.33
CA THR A 3 13.76 -26.50 33.38
C THR A 3 14.46 -27.68 32.69
N ARG A 4 13.69 -28.63 32.14
CA ARG A 4 14.23 -29.75 31.37
C ARG A 4 14.04 -29.53 29.90
N CYS A 5 15.06 -29.83 29.11
CA CYS A 5 14.97 -29.77 27.67
C CYS A 5 13.96 -30.82 27.15
N PRO A 6 12.95 -30.46 26.34
CA PRO A 6 12.04 -31.44 25.76
C PRO A 6 12.73 -32.42 24.80
N SER A 7 13.86 -32.00 24.21
CA SER A 7 14.57 -32.75 23.19
C SER A 7 15.62 -33.71 23.79
N CYS A 8 16.54 -33.20 24.62
CA CYS A 8 17.63 -34.02 25.18
C CYS A 8 17.45 -34.37 26.67
N ARG A 9 16.36 -33.92 27.31
CA ARG A 9 16.05 -34.13 28.74
C ARG A 9 17.09 -33.60 29.73
N ALA A 10 18.14 -32.91 29.26
CA ALA A 10 19.12 -32.25 30.12
C ALA A 10 18.45 -31.19 30.99
N GLU A 11 18.90 -31.09 32.24
CA GLU A 11 18.50 -30.04 33.17
C GLU A 11 19.25 -28.75 32.85
N ILE A 12 18.50 -27.65 32.81
CA ILE A 12 19.00 -26.33 32.46
C ILE A 12 18.73 -25.41 33.65
N SER A 13 19.81 -24.94 34.28
CA SER A 13 19.76 -23.81 35.20
C SER A 13 19.82 -22.51 34.40
N PHE A 14 18.96 -21.55 34.75
CA PHE A 14 19.01 -20.22 34.17
C PHE A 14 18.60 -19.18 35.22
N GLU A 15 19.15 -17.98 35.08
CA GLU A 15 18.78 -16.84 35.90
C GLU A 15 17.51 -16.18 35.37
N PRO A 16 16.61 -15.72 36.26
CA PRO A 16 15.47 -14.93 35.82
C PRO A 16 15.93 -13.61 35.19
N PRO A 17 15.15 -13.03 34.25
CA PRO A 17 15.46 -11.74 33.66
C PRO A 17 15.56 -10.66 34.73
N ALA A 18 16.56 -9.78 34.64
CA ALA A 18 16.79 -8.69 35.60
C ALA A 18 15.57 -7.75 35.79
N ASN A 19 14.67 -7.69 34.81
CA ASN A 19 13.46 -6.87 34.83
C ASN A 19 12.19 -7.66 35.15
N MET A 20 12.31 -8.80 35.86
CA MET A 20 11.21 -9.72 36.20
C MET A 20 9.96 -9.01 36.77
N GLU A 21 10.15 -7.99 37.59
CA GLU A 21 9.07 -7.23 38.22
C GLU A 21 8.22 -6.41 37.23
N SER A 22 8.82 -5.95 36.13
CA SER A 22 8.16 -5.15 35.09
C SER A 22 7.50 -5.98 33.98
N LEU A 23 7.65 -7.31 34.00
CA LEU A 23 7.17 -8.17 32.93
C LEU A 23 5.66 -8.43 33.05
N PRO A 24 4.92 -8.47 31.92
CA PRO A 24 3.51 -8.86 31.92
C PRO A 24 3.32 -10.28 32.44
N ASP A 25 2.20 -10.53 33.13
CA ASP A 25 1.88 -11.87 33.62
C ASP A 25 1.80 -12.88 32.47
N GLY A 26 2.51 -14.00 32.64
CA GLY A 26 2.61 -15.05 31.62
C GLY A 26 3.66 -14.80 30.53
N TYR A 27 4.60 -13.88 30.75
CA TYR A 27 5.78 -13.73 29.91
C TYR A 27 6.51 -15.06 29.70
N LYS A 28 6.80 -15.36 28.43
CA LYS A 28 7.58 -16.54 28.01
C LYS A 28 9.01 -16.13 27.72
N HIS A 29 9.91 -16.45 28.64
CA HIS A 29 11.34 -16.25 28.46
C HIS A 29 11.91 -17.35 27.56
N ARG A 30 12.72 -16.97 26.58
CA ARG A 30 13.32 -17.92 25.62
C ARG A 30 14.75 -18.21 26.03
N ILE A 31 15.01 -19.47 26.38
CA ILE A 31 16.36 -19.96 26.67
C ILE A 31 16.81 -20.93 25.58
N LYS A 32 18.11 -21.02 25.32
CA LYS A 32 18.67 -22.08 24.46
C LYS A 32 19.20 -23.20 25.35
N CYS A 33 18.93 -24.45 24.95
CA CYS A 33 19.54 -25.60 25.60
C CYS A 33 21.06 -25.62 25.32
N PRO A 34 21.92 -25.61 26.35
CA PRO A 34 23.37 -25.69 26.14
C PRO A 34 23.81 -27.04 25.57
N SER A 35 23.06 -28.12 25.80
CA SER A 35 23.41 -29.47 25.33
C SER A 35 23.01 -29.75 23.87
N CYS A 36 21.91 -29.17 23.35
CA CYS A 36 21.41 -29.49 22.01
C CYS A 36 20.99 -28.28 21.16
N GLY A 37 21.12 -27.05 21.67
CA GLY A 37 20.87 -25.81 20.94
C GLY A 37 19.39 -25.45 20.72
N VAL A 38 18.44 -26.32 21.09
CA VAL A 38 17.00 -26.08 20.94
C VAL A 38 16.55 -24.90 21.80
N THR A 39 15.75 -23.99 21.22
CA THR A 39 15.17 -22.85 21.94
C THR A 39 13.89 -23.26 22.65
N ILE A 40 13.84 -23.05 23.98
CA ILE A 40 12.74 -23.43 24.87
C ILE A 40 12.10 -22.16 25.42
N GLY A 41 10.76 -22.09 25.42
CA GLY A 41 10.02 -21.01 26.06
C GLY A 41 9.58 -21.41 27.47
N VAL A 42 10.14 -20.79 28.50
CA VAL A 42 9.76 -21.01 29.89
C VAL A 42 8.83 -19.88 30.34
N LYS A 43 7.67 -20.23 30.91
CA LYS A 43 6.75 -19.25 31.49
C LYS A 43 7.30 -18.84 32.86
N ILE A 44 7.52 -17.55 33.05
CA ILE A 44 7.94 -16.99 34.34
C ILE A 44 6.67 -16.45 35.01
N ASN A 45 6.29 -17.04 36.13
CA ASN A 45 5.23 -16.50 36.98
C ASN A 45 5.86 -15.47 37.92
N LYS A 46 5.14 -14.39 38.24
CA LYS A 46 5.57 -13.47 39.31
C LYS A 46 5.65 -14.26 40.60
N ILE A 47 6.73 -14.02 41.35
CA ILE A 47 6.85 -14.53 42.72
C ILE A 47 5.97 -13.61 43.55
N ASP A 48 4.78 -14.05 43.90
CA ASP A 48 4.00 -13.37 44.94
C ASP A 48 4.82 -13.45 46.22
N THR A 49 5.24 -12.31 46.74
CA THR A 49 5.91 -12.16 48.04
C THR A 49 4.92 -12.38 49.19
N ALA A 50 4.15 -13.46 49.14
CA ALA A 50 3.46 -13.99 50.30
C ALA A 50 4.46 -14.88 51.06
N PRO A 51 4.70 -14.67 52.37
CA PRO A 51 5.59 -15.51 53.14
C PRO A 51 5.10 -16.96 53.07
N ALA A 52 5.95 -17.85 52.57
CA ALA A 52 5.67 -19.27 52.48
C ALA A 52 5.38 -19.83 53.88
N THR A 53 4.15 -20.30 54.09
CA THR A 53 3.82 -21.16 55.22
C THR A 53 4.69 -22.41 55.14
N LEU A 54 5.56 -22.58 56.14
CA LEU A 54 6.38 -23.77 56.32
C LEU A 54 5.48 -25.00 56.48
N VAL A 55 5.33 -25.78 55.41
CA VAL A 55 4.82 -27.15 55.51
C VAL A 55 6.01 -28.06 55.77
N GLN A 56 5.92 -28.80 56.88
CA GLN A 56 6.91 -29.71 57.46
C GLN A 56 7.51 -30.72 56.47
N GLN A 57 8.78 -31.04 56.74
CA GLN A 57 9.69 -31.95 56.04
C GLN A 57 9.26 -33.44 56.00
N ALA A 58 9.77 -34.17 55.00
CA ALA A 58 10.25 -35.55 55.10
C ALA A 58 11.27 -35.84 53.94
N PRO A 59 12.19 -36.82 54.04
CA PRO A 59 13.58 -36.61 54.42
C PRO A 59 14.61 -36.71 53.27
N ALA A 60 15.82 -36.29 53.62
CA ALA A 60 17.01 -36.08 52.82
C ALA A 60 17.47 -37.27 51.96
N TYR A 61 17.96 -36.94 50.75
CA TYR A 61 19.03 -37.70 50.10
C TYR A 61 20.26 -36.81 49.98
N THR A 62 21.36 -37.35 50.48
CA THR A 62 22.68 -36.76 50.66
C THR A 62 23.56 -36.81 49.41
N GLN A 63 24.43 -35.80 49.31
CA GLN A 63 25.73 -35.71 48.60
C GLN A 63 25.77 -35.04 47.22
N PRO A 64 26.94 -34.48 46.83
CA PRO A 64 27.87 -33.65 47.59
C PRO A 64 28.08 -32.28 46.93
N GLN A 65 28.34 -31.24 47.74
CA GLN A 65 28.81 -29.95 47.26
C GLN A 65 30.16 -30.13 46.57
N THR A 66 30.16 -30.08 45.23
CA THR A 66 31.38 -29.84 44.46
C THR A 66 31.43 -28.34 44.15
N ASN A 67 32.43 -27.73 44.77
CA ASN A 67 32.87 -26.36 44.58
C ASN A 67 33.18 -26.16 43.08
N PHE A 68 32.44 -25.30 42.41
CA PHE A 68 32.82 -24.80 41.08
C PHE A 68 32.91 -23.28 41.17
N GLU A 69 34.13 -22.78 40.97
CA GLU A 69 34.45 -21.36 40.85
C GLU A 69 33.58 -20.70 39.78
N PRO A 70 33.16 -19.42 39.99
CA PRO A 70 32.43 -18.69 38.97
C PRO A 70 33.36 -18.40 37.79
N VAL A 71 33.09 -19.03 36.65
CA VAL A 71 33.66 -18.60 35.37
C VAL A 71 33.03 -17.25 35.03
N TYR A 72 33.80 -16.17 35.20
CA TYR A 72 33.44 -14.86 34.65
C TYR A 72 33.49 -14.93 33.13
N THR A 73 32.35 -15.20 32.49
CA THR A 73 32.21 -14.92 31.06
C THR A 73 32.10 -13.42 30.88
N ASN A 74 33.11 -12.86 30.20
CA ASN A 74 33.27 -11.46 29.86
C ASN A 74 31.94 -10.80 29.46
N ALA A 75 31.60 -9.73 30.18
CA ALA A 75 30.61 -8.76 29.78
C ALA A 75 31.06 -8.11 28.45
N ASN A 76 30.57 -8.64 27.32
CA ASN A 76 30.46 -7.95 26.03
C ASN A 76 29.68 -8.82 25.01
N GLU A 77 28.60 -9.49 25.45
CA GLU A 77 27.59 -9.91 24.47
C GLU A 77 26.71 -8.70 24.14
N GLU A 78 27.15 -7.97 23.12
CA GLU A 78 26.32 -6.97 22.44
C GLU A 78 24.94 -7.57 22.18
N ALA A 79 23.91 -6.90 22.69
CA ALA A 79 22.53 -7.29 22.53
C ALA A 79 22.23 -7.49 21.04
N VAL A 80 22.15 -8.76 20.61
CA VAL A 80 21.77 -9.12 19.24
C VAL A 80 20.45 -8.41 18.95
N PRO A 81 20.40 -7.46 18.00
CA PRO A 81 19.21 -6.66 17.79
C PRO A 81 18.08 -7.61 17.44
N GLN A 82 17.07 -7.66 18.31
CA GLN A 82 15.86 -8.42 18.07
C GLN A 82 15.37 -8.04 16.68
N LYS A 83 15.37 -8.99 15.74
CA LYS A 83 14.74 -8.81 14.44
C LYS A 83 13.29 -8.48 14.73
N LYS A 84 12.95 -7.18 14.74
CA LYS A 84 11.59 -6.67 14.76
C LYS A 84 10.82 -7.53 13.76
N VAL A 85 9.86 -8.32 14.25
CA VAL A 85 8.97 -9.09 13.40
C VAL A 85 8.30 -8.06 12.52
N LYS A 86 8.81 -7.88 11.29
CA LYS A 86 8.26 -6.93 10.34
C LYS A 86 6.81 -7.37 10.17
N ALA A 87 5.88 -6.58 10.70
CA ALA A 87 4.46 -6.76 10.44
C ALA A 87 4.33 -7.01 8.94
N LYS A 88 3.72 -8.14 8.58
CA LYS A 88 3.56 -8.56 7.20
C LYS A 88 2.67 -7.50 6.54
N HIS A 89 3.29 -6.46 5.98
CA HIS A 89 2.58 -5.33 5.38
C HIS A 89 1.61 -5.90 4.36
N SER A 90 0.33 -5.89 4.70
CA SER A 90 -0.73 -6.34 3.81
C SER A 90 -0.75 -5.37 2.62
N GLY A 91 -0.93 -5.89 1.40
CA GLY A 91 -1.06 -5.04 0.21
C GLY A 91 -2.33 -4.17 0.22
N VAL A 92 -3.21 -4.39 1.20
CA VAL A 92 -4.57 -3.84 1.28
C VAL A 92 -4.56 -2.32 1.24
N GLY A 93 -3.82 -1.63 2.12
CA GLY A 93 -3.81 -0.17 2.16
C GLY A 93 -3.41 0.48 0.84
N ARG A 94 -2.42 -0.10 0.14
CA ARG A 94 -1.96 0.39 -1.16
C ARG A 94 -3.00 0.17 -2.26
N ASN A 95 -3.68 -0.98 -2.24
CA ASN A 95 -4.78 -1.24 -3.16
C ASN A 95 -5.96 -0.30 -2.91
N VAL A 96 -6.30 -0.03 -1.65
CA VAL A 96 -7.37 0.93 -1.29
C VAL A 96 -7.03 2.32 -1.80
N THR A 97 -5.79 2.79 -1.65
CA THR A 97 -5.36 4.07 -2.23
C THR A 97 -5.56 4.07 -3.76
N MET A 98 -5.14 3.02 -4.46
CA MET A 98 -5.31 2.92 -5.92
C MET A 98 -6.78 2.85 -6.35
N MET A 99 -7.64 2.20 -5.56
CA MET A 99 -9.08 2.19 -5.78
C MET A 99 -9.66 3.60 -5.67
N ILE A 100 -9.30 4.36 -4.63
CA ILE A 100 -9.81 5.73 -4.44
C ILE A 100 -9.41 6.62 -5.61
N MET A 101 -8.13 6.58 -6.04
CA MET A 101 -7.68 7.38 -7.18
C MET A 101 -8.44 7.02 -8.47
N SER A 102 -8.68 5.73 -8.70
CA SER A 102 -9.43 5.26 -9.86
C SER A 102 -10.91 5.68 -9.80
N LEU A 103 -11.53 5.62 -8.62
CA LEU A 103 -12.91 6.08 -8.40
C LEU A 103 -13.05 7.57 -8.68
N LEU A 104 -12.06 8.39 -8.34
CA LEU A 104 -12.09 9.83 -8.63
C LEU A 104 -12.11 10.09 -10.15
N PHE A 105 -11.31 9.36 -10.94
CA PHE A 105 -11.38 9.46 -12.40
C PHE A 105 -12.73 9.01 -12.97
N ILE A 106 -13.28 7.89 -12.47
CA ILE A 106 -14.60 7.41 -12.86
C ILE A 106 -15.67 8.47 -12.54
N ALA A 107 -15.61 9.06 -11.34
CA ALA A 107 -16.55 10.10 -10.92
C ALA A 107 -16.46 11.35 -11.81
N LEU A 108 -15.25 11.83 -12.12
CA LEU A 108 -15.06 12.96 -13.04
C LEU A 108 -15.68 12.69 -14.42
N SER A 109 -15.49 11.48 -14.96
CA SER A 109 -16.09 11.12 -16.25
C SER A 109 -17.60 10.98 -16.22
N VAL A 110 -18.17 10.40 -15.16
CA VAL A 110 -19.63 10.29 -15.00
C VAL A 110 -20.25 11.68 -14.85
N VAL A 111 -19.69 12.55 -14.01
CA VAL A 111 -20.22 13.91 -13.84
C VAL A 111 -20.04 14.73 -15.13
N GLY A 112 -18.91 14.58 -15.84
CA GLY A 112 -18.71 15.17 -17.16
C GLY A 112 -19.80 14.79 -18.17
N TYR A 113 -20.14 13.50 -18.24
CA TYR A 113 -21.25 13.00 -19.06
C TYR A 113 -22.61 13.60 -18.67
N LEU A 114 -22.91 13.67 -17.37
CA LEU A 114 -24.17 14.24 -16.89
C LEU A 114 -24.30 15.74 -17.19
N VAL A 115 -23.17 16.47 -17.22
CA VAL A 115 -23.14 17.87 -17.65
C VAL A 115 -23.37 17.99 -19.16
N ASN A 116 -22.68 17.19 -19.99
CA ASN A 116 -22.83 17.24 -21.45
C ASN A 116 -24.22 16.81 -21.93
N THR A 117 -24.87 15.90 -21.21
CA THR A 117 -26.26 15.47 -21.49
C THR A 117 -27.32 16.44 -20.96
N ASN A 118 -26.91 17.57 -20.38
CA ASN A 118 -27.80 18.54 -19.72
C ASN A 118 -28.67 17.94 -18.60
N ALA A 119 -28.30 16.77 -18.08
CA ALA A 119 -28.95 16.17 -16.90
C ALA A 119 -28.61 16.97 -15.64
N ILE A 120 -27.40 17.52 -15.57
CA ILE A 120 -26.97 18.50 -14.57
C ILE A 120 -26.93 19.87 -15.23
N LYS A 121 -27.95 20.71 -14.97
CA LYS A 121 -28.01 22.09 -15.46
C LYS A 121 -27.31 23.01 -14.47
N ILE A 122 -26.04 23.29 -14.71
CA ILE A 122 -25.27 24.23 -13.92
C ILE A 122 -24.80 25.34 -14.86
N GLU A 123 -25.21 26.56 -14.56
CA GLU A 123 -24.72 27.75 -15.24
C GLU A 123 -23.19 27.81 -15.09
N GLY A 124 -22.49 27.94 -16.22
CA GLY A 124 -21.02 27.92 -16.26
C GLY A 124 -20.37 26.54 -16.42
N GLY A 125 -21.12 25.47 -16.73
CA GLY A 125 -20.54 24.20 -17.22
C GLY A 125 -19.67 23.43 -16.21
N LEU A 126 -19.89 23.66 -14.91
CA LEU A 126 -19.18 23.05 -13.77
C LEU A 126 -17.65 23.06 -13.95
N TYR A 127 -17.10 24.25 -14.20
CA TYR A 127 -15.65 24.49 -14.29
C TYR A 127 -14.95 23.64 -15.36
N GLY A 128 -15.63 23.36 -16.47
CA GLY A 128 -15.07 22.64 -17.60
C GLY A 128 -15.11 21.13 -17.52
N ILE A 129 -15.82 20.55 -16.54
CA ILE A 129 -15.85 19.10 -16.31
C ILE A 129 -16.39 18.30 -17.51
N GLY A 130 -17.21 18.91 -18.37
CA GLY A 130 -17.74 18.27 -19.58
C GLY A 130 -16.64 17.76 -20.52
N ASN A 131 -15.44 18.34 -20.47
CA ASN A 131 -14.27 17.86 -21.23
C ASN A 131 -13.73 16.52 -20.75
N LEU A 132 -14.14 16.05 -19.57
CA LEU A 132 -13.72 14.78 -18.96
C LEU A 132 -14.72 13.64 -19.20
N ASP A 133 -15.78 13.89 -19.98
CA ASP A 133 -16.80 12.92 -20.32
C ASP A 133 -16.22 11.70 -21.04
N GLY A 134 -16.12 10.59 -20.30
CA GLY A 134 -15.62 9.32 -20.80
C GLY A 134 -16.70 8.37 -21.30
N ILE A 135 -17.97 8.77 -21.31
CA ILE A 135 -19.12 7.90 -21.61
C ILE A 135 -19.69 8.20 -23.00
N THR A 136 -19.74 9.45 -23.42
CA THR A 136 -20.35 9.82 -24.71
C THR A 136 -19.73 9.07 -25.89
N CYS A 137 -18.40 8.97 -25.96
CA CYS A 137 -17.74 8.23 -27.04
C CYS A 137 -18.04 6.72 -26.99
N TRP A 138 -18.24 6.12 -25.80
CA TRP A 138 -18.74 4.74 -25.70
C TRP A 138 -20.16 4.64 -26.25
N ASN A 139 -21.02 5.58 -25.92
CA ASN A 139 -22.39 5.62 -26.42
C ASN A 139 -22.42 5.73 -27.96
N THR A 140 -21.64 6.64 -28.52
CA THR A 140 -21.50 6.79 -29.98
C THR A 140 -20.96 5.51 -30.63
N LEU A 141 -19.92 4.89 -30.06
CA LEU A 141 -19.38 3.63 -30.58
C LEU A 141 -20.43 2.52 -30.67
N ILE A 142 -21.30 2.42 -29.66
CA ILE A 142 -22.31 1.37 -29.55
C ILE A 142 -23.54 1.67 -30.41
N GLN A 143 -24.00 2.93 -30.43
CA GLN A 143 -25.27 3.31 -31.06
C GLN A 143 -25.12 3.75 -32.51
N ASP A 144 -24.00 4.40 -32.87
CA ASP A 144 -23.75 4.93 -34.21
C ASP A 144 -22.27 4.83 -34.57
N PHE A 145 -21.87 3.64 -35.03
CA PHE A 145 -20.50 3.37 -35.43
C PHE A 145 -20.03 4.24 -36.60
N ALA A 146 -20.93 4.70 -37.47
CA ALA A 146 -20.56 5.56 -38.59
C ALA A 146 -20.09 6.93 -38.09
N VAL A 147 -20.80 7.52 -37.13
CA VAL A 147 -20.40 8.76 -36.46
C VAL A 147 -19.11 8.56 -35.65
N PHE A 148 -18.98 7.44 -34.94
CA PHE A 148 -17.74 7.15 -34.21
C PHE A 148 -16.53 7.05 -35.14
N LYS A 149 -16.70 6.40 -36.30
CA LYS A 149 -15.64 6.29 -37.32
C LYS A 149 -15.24 7.66 -37.86
N ALA A 150 -16.19 8.58 -38.07
CA ALA A 150 -15.93 9.92 -38.56
C ALA A 150 -15.04 10.77 -37.61
N TYR A 151 -14.95 10.43 -36.32
CA TYR A 151 -13.98 11.06 -35.42
C TYR A 151 -12.53 10.90 -35.89
N PHE A 152 -12.23 9.84 -36.65
CA PHE A 152 -10.89 9.52 -37.12
C PHE A 152 -10.60 10.03 -38.54
N ASP A 153 -11.47 10.87 -39.12
CA ASP A 153 -11.19 11.54 -40.39
C ASP A 153 -9.95 12.45 -40.27
N ASP A 154 -9.76 13.08 -39.11
CA ASP A 154 -8.46 13.56 -38.64
C ASP A 154 -7.97 12.67 -37.48
N PRO A 155 -6.93 11.84 -37.69
CA PRO A 155 -6.44 10.93 -36.68
C PRO A 155 -6.05 11.61 -35.36
N VAL A 156 -5.51 12.82 -35.40
CA VAL A 156 -5.07 13.55 -34.20
C VAL A 156 -6.29 13.96 -33.38
N THR A 157 -7.26 14.62 -34.01
CA THR A 157 -8.52 15.01 -33.36
C THR A 157 -9.31 13.80 -32.86
N GLY A 158 -9.33 12.69 -33.62
CA GLY A 158 -9.97 11.45 -33.22
C GLY A 158 -9.37 10.87 -31.93
N ILE A 159 -8.04 10.74 -31.87
CA ILE A 159 -7.33 10.25 -30.68
C ILE A 159 -7.61 11.15 -29.45
N LEU A 160 -7.53 12.47 -29.63
CA LEU A 160 -7.81 13.41 -28.55
C LEU A 160 -9.26 13.35 -28.06
N THR A 161 -10.21 13.04 -28.95
CA THR A 161 -11.63 12.94 -28.64
C THR A 161 -11.95 11.68 -27.85
N ILE A 162 -11.33 10.54 -28.16
CA ILE A 162 -11.55 9.29 -27.40
C ILE A 162 -10.73 9.20 -26.11
N LEU A 163 -9.87 10.16 -25.82
CA LEU A 163 -8.96 10.09 -24.67
C LEU A 163 -9.68 10.01 -23.31
N PRO A 164 -10.76 10.78 -23.05
CA PRO A 164 -11.57 10.61 -21.84
C PRO A 164 -12.22 9.21 -21.73
N MET A 165 -12.62 8.62 -22.87
CA MET A 165 -13.14 7.24 -22.94
C MET A 165 -12.08 6.23 -22.50
N ILE A 166 -10.84 6.41 -22.94
CA ILE A 166 -9.70 5.58 -22.51
C ILE A 166 -9.46 5.74 -21.02
N VAL A 167 -9.42 6.98 -20.49
CA VAL A 167 -9.23 7.23 -19.05
C VAL A 167 -10.31 6.56 -18.22
N PHE A 168 -11.58 6.73 -18.59
CA PHE A 168 -12.72 6.09 -17.91
C PHE A 168 -12.58 4.56 -17.89
N THR A 169 -12.26 3.96 -19.03
CA THR A 169 -12.12 2.51 -19.17
C THR A 169 -10.94 1.99 -18.33
N LEU A 170 -9.78 2.63 -18.44
CA LEU A 170 -8.58 2.23 -17.69
C LEU A 170 -8.74 2.45 -16.19
N ALA A 171 -9.43 3.51 -15.77
CA ALA A 171 -9.77 3.74 -14.37
C ALA A 171 -10.71 2.64 -13.85
N GLY A 172 -11.72 2.25 -14.62
CA GLY A 172 -12.60 1.12 -14.30
C GLY A 172 -11.83 -0.20 -14.13
N ILE A 173 -10.95 -0.52 -15.08
CA ILE A 173 -10.12 -1.73 -15.00
C ILE A 173 -9.18 -1.67 -13.78
N ASN A 174 -8.50 -0.53 -13.55
CA ASN A 174 -7.59 -0.38 -12.42
C ASN A 174 -8.33 -0.52 -11.08
N PHE A 175 -9.54 0.03 -10.98
CA PHE A 175 -10.41 -0.13 -9.81
C PHE A 175 -10.72 -1.61 -9.53
N ILE A 176 -11.15 -2.37 -10.54
CA ILE A 176 -11.47 -3.79 -10.40
C ILE A 176 -10.23 -4.59 -9.99
N VAL A 177 -9.09 -4.36 -10.64
CA VAL A 177 -7.85 -5.05 -10.32
C VAL A 177 -7.37 -4.72 -8.91
N ALA A 178 -7.47 -3.46 -8.49
CA ALA A 178 -7.12 -3.04 -7.13
C ALA A 178 -8.07 -3.65 -6.08
N LEU A 179 -9.37 -3.73 -6.35
CA LEU A 179 -10.37 -4.38 -5.50
C LEU A 179 -10.06 -5.87 -5.30
N VAL A 180 -9.88 -6.62 -6.40
CA VAL A 180 -9.53 -8.06 -6.35
C VAL A 180 -8.20 -8.26 -5.63
N SER A 181 -7.22 -7.39 -5.89
CA SER A 181 -5.92 -7.41 -5.23
C SER A 181 -6.02 -7.13 -3.71
N ALA A 182 -6.92 -6.24 -3.30
CA ALA A 182 -7.19 -5.95 -1.89
C ALA A 182 -7.76 -7.19 -1.17
N CYS A 183 -8.76 -7.85 -1.76
CA CYS A 183 -9.32 -9.10 -1.25
C CYS A 183 -8.25 -10.20 -1.14
N GLY A 184 -7.39 -10.33 -2.16
CA GLY A 184 -6.27 -11.26 -2.17
C GLY A 184 -5.08 -10.87 -1.29
N LYS A 185 -5.13 -9.70 -0.62
CA LYS A 185 -4.05 -9.11 0.20
C LYS A 185 -2.69 -9.00 -0.53
N LYS A 186 -2.71 -9.02 -1.87
CA LYS A 186 -1.53 -8.93 -2.76
C LYS A 186 -1.54 -7.57 -3.45
N TYR A 187 -0.37 -7.00 -3.72
CA TYR A 187 -0.25 -5.73 -4.45
C TYR A 187 0.57 -5.95 -5.72
N GLY A 188 -0.08 -5.81 -6.89
CA GLY A 188 0.56 -5.90 -8.19
C GLY A 188 1.42 -4.66 -8.48
N ARG A 189 2.71 -4.70 -8.12
CA ARG A 189 3.60 -3.52 -8.19
C ARG A 189 3.73 -2.96 -9.60
N ALA A 190 4.12 -3.80 -10.56
CA ALA A 190 4.35 -3.39 -11.94
C ALA A 190 3.06 -2.90 -12.60
N TYR A 191 1.97 -3.66 -12.46
CA TYR A 191 0.67 -3.30 -13.01
C TYR A 191 0.20 -1.92 -12.53
N ASN A 192 0.16 -1.69 -11.20
CA ASN A 192 -0.30 -0.42 -10.66
C ASN A 192 0.60 0.75 -11.07
N LEU A 193 1.92 0.54 -11.20
CA LEU A 193 2.83 1.59 -11.69
C LEU A 193 2.54 1.92 -13.16
N ILE A 194 2.42 0.91 -14.02
CA ILE A 194 2.12 1.10 -15.45
C ILE A 194 0.78 1.82 -15.61
N MET A 195 -0.27 1.37 -14.92
CA MET A 195 -1.57 2.02 -14.96
C MET A 195 -1.51 3.47 -14.49
N SER A 196 -0.72 3.77 -13.45
CA SER A 196 -0.55 5.14 -12.97
C SER A 196 0.17 6.03 -13.98
N ILE A 197 1.17 5.49 -14.70
CA ILE A 197 1.86 6.22 -15.79
C ILE A 197 0.88 6.52 -16.92
N VAL A 198 0.12 5.52 -17.38
CA VAL A 198 -0.81 5.68 -18.50
C VAL A 198 -1.92 6.66 -18.14
N LEU A 199 -2.56 6.51 -16.96
CA LEU A 199 -3.62 7.42 -16.52
C LEU A 199 -3.11 8.86 -16.35
N ALA A 200 -1.91 9.04 -15.77
CA ALA A 200 -1.30 10.37 -15.64
C ALA A 200 -1.01 11.00 -17.01
N ALA A 201 -0.42 10.24 -17.93
CA ALA A 201 -0.13 10.71 -19.28
C ALA A 201 -1.41 11.12 -20.02
N CYS A 202 -2.45 10.29 -19.98
CA CYS A 202 -3.74 10.62 -20.59
C CYS A 202 -4.37 11.86 -19.94
N ALA A 203 -4.38 11.97 -18.61
CA ALA A 203 -4.95 13.14 -17.92
C ALA A 203 -4.24 14.45 -18.28
N VAL A 204 -2.91 14.41 -18.40
CA VAL A 204 -2.11 15.57 -18.84
C VAL A 204 -2.41 15.91 -20.30
N VAL A 205 -2.52 14.92 -21.19
CA VAL A 205 -2.86 15.19 -22.60
C VAL A 205 -4.27 15.75 -22.74
N ILE A 206 -5.23 15.31 -21.92
CA ILE A 206 -6.59 15.90 -21.87
C ILE A 206 -6.52 17.39 -21.48
N LEU A 207 -5.68 17.77 -20.52
CA LEU A 207 -5.46 19.18 -20.19
C LEU A 207 -5.00 19.98 -21.42
N PHE A 208 -4.12 19.45 -22.26
CA PHE A 208 -3.67 20.15 -23.47
C PHE A 208 -4.55 19.94 -24.71
N ARG A 209 -5.64 19.16 -24.62
CA ARG A 209 -6.51 18.88 -25.77
C ARG A 209 -7.01 20.17 -26.45
N PRO A 210 -7.55 21.18 -25.75
CA PRO A 210 -8.04 22.39 -26.41
C PRO A 210 -6.91 23.12 -27.14
N PHE A 211 -5.73 23.21 -26.50
CA PHE A 211 -4.54 23.84 -27.07
C PHE A 211 -4.08 23.17 -28.36
N ILE A 212 -4.13 21.83 -28.42
CA ILE A 212 -3.70 21.06 -29.60
C ILE A 212 -4.76 21.08 -30.70
N ALA A 213 -6.05 21.03 -30.32
CA ALA A 213 -7.16 20.93 -31.26
C ALA A 213 -7.44 22.24 -32.01
N VAL A 214 -7.18 23.39 -31.39
CA VAL A 214 -7.47 24.71 -31.98
C VAL A 214 -6.16 25.41 -32.32
N LYS A 215 -5.62 25.11 -33.51
CA LYS A 215 -4.25 25.45 -33.94
C LYS A 215 -3.90 26.95 -33.92
N ASP A 216 -4.88 27.85 -33.83
CA ASP A 216 -4.67 29.30 -33.89
C ASP A 216 -5.27 30.07 -32.69
N ALA A 217 -5.94 29.42 -31.73
CA ALA A 217 -6.72 30.12 -30.70
C ALA A 217 -5.90 30.89 -29.65
N TRP A 218 -4.58 30.68 -29.58
CA TRP A 218 -3.70 31.34 -28.61
C TRP A 218 -2.38 31.81 -29.21
N GLU A 219 -2.31 32.00 -30.53
CA GLU A 219 -1.07 32.40 -31.23
C GLU A 219 0.13 31.46 -30.93
N GLY A 220 -0.16 30.20 -30.57
CA GLY A 220 0.84 29.22 -30.13
C GLY A 220 1.42 29.45 -28.72
N SER A 221 0.93 30.44 -27.97
CA SER A 221 1.40 30.77 -26.63
C SER A 221 0.74 29.90 -25.56
N ILE A 222 1.53 29.02 -24.95
CA ILE A 222 1.12 28.20 -23.79
C ILE A 222 0.71 29.09 -22.61
N LEU A 223 1.36 30.26 -22.43
CA LEU A 223 1.01 31.20 -21.37
C LEU A 223 -0.40 31.78 -21.57
N ALA A 224 -0.71 32.19 -22.80
CA ALA A 224 -2.04 32.69 -23.16
C ALA A 224 -3.11 31.62 -22.95
N TYR A 225 -2.80 30.37 -23.30
CA TYR A 225 -3.66 29.22 -23.05
C TYR A 225 -3.98 29.00 -21.57
N PHE A 226 -2.96 28.96 -20.71
CA PHE A 226 -3.20 28.77 -19.27
C PHE A 226 -3.92 29.95 -18.63
N LYS A 227 -3.66 31.18 -19.10
CA LYS A 227 -4.39 32.36 -18.65
C LYS A 227 -5.87 32.25 -19.01
N ASP A 228 -6.18 31.90 -20.25
CA ASP A 228 -7.55 31.70 -20.72
C ASP A 228 -8.27 30.56 -19.97
N LEU A 229 -7.60 29.43 -19.70
CA LEU A 229 -8.16 28.36 -18.86
C LEU A 229 -8.62 28.87 -17.49
N VAL A 230 -7.83 29.75 -16.86
CA VAL A 230 -8.13 30.32 -15.54
C VAL A 230 -9.25 31.36 -15.65
N ASP A 231 -9.13 32.28 -16.61
CA ASP A 231 -10.10 33.37 -16.83
C ASP A 231 -11.49 32.80 -17.19
N SER A 232 -11.53 31.73 -17.99
CA SER A 232 -12.74 31.02 -18.40
C SER A 232 -13.20 29.96 -17.38
N GLY A 233 -12.49 29.79 -16.27
CA GLY A 233 -12.91 28.94 -15.15
C GLY A 233 -12.83 27.42 -15.39
N TYR A 234 -12.00 26.95 -16.33
CA TYR A 234 -11.83 25.53 -16.67
C TYR A 234 -10.97 24.74 -15.64
N TYR A 235 -11.18 24.97 -14.35
CA TYR A 235 -10.36 24.42 -13.27
C TYR A 235 -10.40 22.88 -13.18
N MET A 236 -11.45 22.22 -13.66
CA MET A 236 -11.55 20.76 -13.58
C MET A 236 -10.58 20.05 -14.52
N LEU A 237 -10.14 20.70 -15.61
CA LEU A 237 -9.06 20.18 -16.46
C LEU A 237 -7.73 20.14 -15.69
N ILE A 238 -7.43 21.21 -14.95
CA ILE A 238 -6.22 21.30 -14.12
C ILE A 238 -6.30 20.29 -12.96
N ALA A 239 -7.46 20.19 -12.30
CA ALA A 239 -7.67 19.24 -11.21
C ALA A 239 -7.51 17.78 -11.66
N SER A 240 -8.03 17.43 -12.84
CA SER A 240 -7.87 16.10 -13.45
C SER A 240 -6.40 15.77 -13.74
N ALA A 241 -5.64 16.71 -14.32
CA ALA A 241 -4.21 16.52 -14.54
C ALA A 241 -3.43 16.37 -13.23
N ALA A 242 -3.73 17.21 -12.22
CA ALA A 242 -3.13 17.12 -10.90
C ALA A 242 -3.42 15.77 -10.21
N LEU A 243 -4.65 15.27 -10.35
CA LEU A 243 -5.04 13.95 -9.86
C LEU A 243 -4.22 12.83 -10.54
N GLY A 244 -3.99 12.93 -11.85
CA GLY A 244 -3.15 12.00 -12.60
C GLY A 244 -1.71 11.98 -12.09
N VAL A 245 -1.11 13.15 -11.90
CA VAL A 245 0.24 13.29 -11.32
C VAL A 245 0.29 12.71 -9.91
N LEU A 246 -0.73 12.96 -9.09
CA LEU A 246 -0.82 12.40 -7.74
C LEU A 246 -0.90 10.87 -7.76
N GLN A 247 -1.66 10.29 -8.68
CA GLN A 247 -1.73 8.84 -8.85
C GLN A 247 -0.36 8.25 -9.27
N LEU A 248 0.36 8.92 -10.16
CA LEU A 248 1.72 8.55 -10.54
C LEU A 248 2.68 8.56 -9.34
N ILE A 249 2.64 9.60 -8.51
CA ILE A 249 3.45 9.70 -7.29
C ILE A 249 3.16 8.50 -6.38
N PHE A 250 1.89 8.15 -6.14
CA PHE A 250 1.54 6.97 -5.35
C PHE A 250 2.04 5.67 -6.00
N GLY A 251 1.91 5.53 -7.32
CA GLY A 251 2.44 4.40 -8.08
C GLY A 251 3.94 4.20 -7.86
N LEU A 252 4.72 5.28 -7.94
CA LEU A 252 6.16 5.27 -7.69
C LEU A 252 6.49 4.93 -6.24
N CYS A 253 5.84 5.58 -5.26
CA CYS A 253 6.04 5.32 -3.83
C CYS A 253 5.74 3.87 -3.45
N PHE A 254 4.71 3.27 -4.06
CA PHE A 254 4.32 1.88 -3.77
C PHE A 254 5.18 0.83 -4.52
N CYS A 255 5.92 1.25 -5.54
CA CYS A 255 6.85 0.42 -6.32
C CYS A 255 8.26 0.31 -5.71
N LYS A 256 8.40 0.47 -4.38
CA LYS A 256 9.67 0.55 -3.60
C LYS A 256 10.77 -0.49 -3.93
N SER A 257 10.48 -1.58 -4.64
CA SER A 257 11.48 -2.46 -5.29
C SER A 257 10.78 -3.45 -6.24
N LEU A 258 11.27 -3.58 -7.48
CA LEU A 258 10.90 -4.68 -8.39
C LEU A 258 11.84 -5.90 -8.27
N LYS A 259 12.88 -5.84 -7.42
CA LYS A 259 13.82 -6.96 -7.26
C LYS A 259 13.08 -8.19 -6.76
N ARG A 260 13.11 -9.26 -7.57
CA ARG A 260 12.58 -10.58 -7.21
C ARG A 260 13.38 -11.06 -6.01
N LYS A 261 12.72 -11.27 -4.86
CA LYS A 261 13.39 -11.92 -3.74
C LYS A 261 13.69 -13.36 -4.18
N GLU A 262 14.96 -13.74 -4.16
CA GLU A 262 15.35 -15.13 -4.38
C GLU A 262 14.56 -16.02 -3.42
N LYS A 263 13.94 -17.07 -3.97
CA LYS A 263 13.31 -18.09 -3.15
C LYS A 263 14.45 -18.74 -2.37
N LYS A 264 14.50 -18.49 -1.06
CA LYS A 264 15.28 -19.34 -0.16
C LYS A 264 14.72 -20.75 -0.31
N VAL A 265 15.49 -21.63 -0.94
CA VAL A 265 15.22 -23.06 -0.96
C VAL A 265 15.11 -23.48 0.50
N LYS A 266 13.99 -24.14 0.82
CA LYS A 266 13.72 -24.67 2.16
C LYS A 266 14.48 -25.96 2.35
#